data_AF-A0A523FGX2-F1
#
_entry.id   AF-A0A523FGX2-F1
#
_cell.length_a   1.000
_cell.length_b   1.000
_cell.length_c   1.000
_cell.angle_alpha   90.00
_cell.angle_beta   90.00
_cell.angle_gamma   90.00
#
_symmetry.space_group_name_H-M   'P 1'
#
loop_
_entity.id
_entity.type
_entity.pdbx_description
1 polymer ?
#
loop_
_entity_poly.entity_id
_entity_poly.type
_entity_poly.pdbx_seq_one_letter_code
_entity_poly.pdbx_strand_id
1 'polypeptide(L)'
;MVEVKTQCDFNTSANEVWNLIAGFNTLPDYHGSITKSELKKGGAERHLTMADDAGGGIVVERLVHYDDETRAFSYKIIDLIDCPLPLHNYRAYVNVVETGSDTCRVHWNGEFDPVGVTKEEAVAVAEGIYQGCYDGIRNTLKI
;
A
#
# COMPACT_ATOMS: atom_id res chain seq x y z
N MET A 1 -11.23 16.08 -2.21
CA MET A 1 -10.65 15.12 -1.27
C MET A 1 -11.65 14.04 -0.92
N VAL A 2 -11.26 12.80 -1.16
CA VAL A 2 -11.98 11.55 -0.91
C VAL A 2 -11.18 10.76 0.10
N GLU A 3 -11.87 10.13 1.05
CA GLU A 3 -11.28 9.20 2.01
C GLU A 3 -11.79 7.79 1.73
N VAL A 4 -10.89 6.81 1.80
CA VAL A 4 -11.19 5.38 1.71
C VAL A 4 -10.59 4.71 2.93
N LYS A 5 -11.39 3.89 3.61
CA LYS A 5 -10.95 3.11 4.77
C LYS A 5 -11.26 1.65 4.56
N THR A 6 -10.23 0.81 4.61
CA THR A 6 -10.38 -0.65 4.45
C THR A 6 -9.66 -1.37 5.57
N GLN A 7 -10.07 -2.61 5.80
CA GLN A 7 -9.42 -3.47 6.76
C GLN A 7 -9.53 -4.93 6.32
N CYS A 8 -8.60 -5.77 6.76
CA CYS A 8 -8.61 -7.20 6.52
C CYS A 8 -8.12 -7.94 7.77
N ASP A 9 -8.86 -8.98 8.18
CA ASP A 9 -8.48 -9.87 9.26
C ASP A 9 -7.65 -11.04 8.74
N PHE A 10 -6.61 -11.40 9.48
CA PHE A 10 -5.70 -12.50 9.18
C PHE A 10 -5.60 -13.45 10.38
N ASN A 11 -5.52 -14.75 10.10
CA ASN A 11 -5.30 -15.80 11.09
C ASN A 11 -3.81 -16.03 11.34
N THR A 12 -3.07 -14.95 11.55
CA THR A 12 -1.70 -14.99 12.05
C THR A 12 -1.42 -13.79 12.97
N SER A 13 -0.30 -13.83 13.70
CA SER A 13 0.16 -12.75 14.57
C SER A 13 0.44 -11.45 13.80
N ALA A 14 0.21 -10.32 14.46
CA ALA A 14 0.52 -9.00 13.89
C ALA A 14 2.00 -8.85 13.52
N ASN A 15 2.90 -9.50 14.27
CA ASN A 15 4.34 -9.47 14.00
C ASN A 15 4.70 -10.17 12.69
N GLU A 16 4.05 -11.29 12.36
CA GLU A 16 4.33 -11.99 11.11
C GLU A 16 3.93 -11.13 9.90
N VAL A 17 2.74 -10.51 9.94
CA VAL A 17 2.31 -9.57 8.89
C VAL A 17 3.21 -8.34 8.85
N TRP A 18 3.57 -7.76 9.99
CA TRP A 18 4.43 -6.58 10.05
C TRP A 18 5.82 -6.86 9.47
N ASN A 19 6.44 -7.99 9.80
CA ASN A 19 7.73 -8.39 9.25
C ASN A 19 7.74 -8.46 7.72
N LEU A 20 6.61 -8.77 7.09
CA LEU A 20 6.45 -8.77 5.63
C LEU A 20 6.29 -7.35 5.07
N ILE A 21 5.41 -6.54 5.66
CA ILE A 21 4.96 -5.27 5.04
C ILE A 21 5.67 -4.01 5.54
N ALA A 22 6.40 -4.08 6.66
CA ALA A 22 7.00 -2.92 7.31
C ALA A 22 8.13 -2.28 6.49
N GLY A 23 8.80 -3.07 5.65
CA GLY A 23 9.86 -2.55 4.81
C GLY A 23 9.31 -1.62 3.74
N PHE A 24 9.72 -0.35 3.73
CA PHE A 24 9.25 0.57 2.70
C PHE A 24 9.59 0.10 1.26
N ASN A 25 10.59 -0.77 1.10
CA ASN A 25 10.95 -1.36 -0.19
C ASN A 25 10.36 -2.75 -0.49
N THR A 26 9.59 -3.36 0.44
CA THR A 26 9.17 -4.78 0.33
C THR A 26 7.86 -4.98 -0.43
N LEU A 27 7.25 -3.92 -0.97
CA LEU A 27 5.98 -4.03 -1.71
C LEU A 27 6.00 -5.09 -2.84
N PRO A 28 7.08 -5.24 -3.65
CA PRO A 28 7.15 -6.31 -4.66
C PRO A 28 7.15 -7.73 -4.08
N ASP A 29 7.48 -7.90 -2.79
CA ASP A 29 7.58 -9.21 -2.15
C ASP A 29 6.19 -9.83 -1.89
N TYR A 30 5.13 -9.03 -2.00
CA TYR A 30 3.75 -9.49 -1.80
C TYR A 30 2.73 -8.91 -2.79
N HIS A 31 2.95 -7.73 -3.39
CA HIS A 31 1.97 -7.12 -4.28
C HIS A 31 2.23 -7.46 -5.76
N GLY A 32 1.41 -8.34 -6.35
CA GLY A 32 1.62 -8.87 -7.71
C GLY A 32 1.70 -7.83 -8.83
N SER A 33 1.06 -6.67 -8.69
CA SER A 33 1.10 -5.60 -9.70
C SER A 33 2.38 -4.75 -9.67
N ILE A 34 3.29 -4.98 -8.72
CA ILE A 34 4.55 -4.23 -8.59
C ILE A 34 5.72 -5.15 -8.91
N THR A 35 6.40 -4.88 -10.03
CA THR A 35 7.51 -5.73 -10.49
C THR A 35 8.84 -5.33 -9.87
N LYS A 36 8.97 -4.10 -9.37
CA LYS A 36 10.19 -3.56 -8.79
C LYS A 36 9.91 -2.42 -7.82
N SER A 37 10.74 -2.32 -6.77
CA SER A 37 10.82 -1.17 -5.88
C SER A 37 12.28 -0.77 -5.69
N GLU A 38 12.59 0.51 -5.92
CA GLU A 38 13.93 1.07 -5.72
C GLU A 38 13.92 2.22 -4.73
N LEU A 39 14.62 2.06 -3.60
CA LEU A 39 14.84 3.15 -2.68
C LEU A 39 15.74 4.24 -3.28
N LYS A 40 15.36 5.49 -3.06
CA LYS A 40 16.12 6.70 -3.38
C LYS A 40 16.18 7.61 -2.14
N LYS A 41 16.96 8.69 -2.24
CA LYS A 41 17.12 9.70 -1.17
C LYS A 41 17.40 9.10 0.21
N GLY A 42 18.30 8.12 0.28
CA GLY A 42 18.66 7.45 1.53
C GLY A 42 17.54 6.60 2.15
N GLY A 43 16.55 6.19 1.36
CA GLY A 43 15.42 5.36 1.82
C GLY A 43 14.13 6.12 2.09
N ALA A 44 14.14 7.46 2.02
CA ALA A 44 12.94 8.26 2.23
C ALA A 44 11.95 8.19 1.06
N GLU A 45 12.43 7.82 -0.14
CA GLU A 45 11.62 7.68 -1.35
C GLU A 45 11.76 6.28 -1.94
N ARG A 46 10.71 5.81 -2.60
CA ARG A 46 10.75 4.60 -3.43
C ARG A 46 10.16 4.88 -4.81
N HIS A 47 10.75 4.23 -5.82
CA HIS A 47 10.25 4.22 -7.18
C HIS A 47 9.68 2.83 -7.43
N LEU A 48 8.37 2.73 -7.58
CA LEU A 48 7.65 1.49 -7.85
C LEU A 48 7.44 1.35 -9.34
N THR A 49 7.88 0.23 -9.93
CA THR A 49 7.55 -0.12 -11.32
C THR A 49 6.31 -0.98 -11.32
N MET A 50 5.26 -0.52 -12.00
CA MET A 50 4.03 -1.28 -12.17
C MET A 50 4.16 -2.30 -13.30
N ALA A 51 3.50 -3.45 -13.14
CA ALA A 51 3.35 -4.43 -14.21
C ALA A 51 2.51 -3.85 -15.36
N ASP A 52 2.77 -4.30 -16.59
CA ASP A 52 2.08 -3.79 -17.79
C ASP A 52 0.56 -4.09 -17.75
N ASP A 53 0.17 -5.25 -17.22
CA ASP A 53 -1.24 -5.64 -17.03
C ASP A 53 -1.94 -4.84 -15.92
N ALA A 54 -1.19 -4.18 -15.05
CA ALA A 54 -1.67 -3.20 -14.09
C ALA A 54 -1.66 -1.75 -14.63
N GLY A 55 -1.28 -1.55 -15.89
CA GLY A 55 -1.24 -0.24 -16.56
C GLY A 55 0.17 0.34 -16.75
N GLY A 56 1.20 -0.31 -16.20
CA GLY A 56 2.60 0.12 -16.35
C GLY A 56 2.94 1.48 -15.72
N GLY A 57 4.13 1.97 -16.04
CA GLY A 57 4.65 3.23 -15.53
C GLY A 57 5.33 3.13 -14.17
N ILE A 58 5.66 4.28 -13.60
CA ILE A 58 6.36 4.41 -12.32
C ILE A 58 5.54 5.28 -11.36
N VAL A 59 5.37 4.78 -10.14
CA VAL A 59 4.83 5.55 -9.01
C VAL A 59 5.99 5.93 -8.09
N VAL A 60 6.16 7.22 -7.84
CA VAL A 60 7.18 7.70 -6.90
C VAL A 60 6.50 8.07 -5.59
N GLU A 61 6.93 7.42 -4.52
CA GLU A 61 6.35 7.62 -3.19
C GLU A 61 7.40 8.07 -2.18
N ARG A 62 6.97 8.88 -1.21
CA ARG A 62 7.78 9.32 -0.07
C ARG A 62 7.18 8.82 1.23
N LEU A 63 8.02 8.22 2.07
CA LEU A 63 7.67 7.85 3.44
C LEU A 63 7.47 9.11 4.28
N VAL A 64 6.34 9.20 4.97
CA VAL A 64 5.94 10.36 5.79
C VAL A 64 6.03 10.03 7.28
N HIS A 65 5.72 8.79 7.64
CA HIS A 65 5.75 8.31 9.00
C HIS A 65 6.06 6.82 9.01
N TYR A 66 6.82 6.39 10.01
CA TYR A 66 7.10 5.00 10.30
C TYR A 66 7.28 4.85 11.79
N ASP A 67 6.59 3.87 12.36
CA ASP A 67 6.62 3.53 13.77
C ASP A 67 6.52 2.01 13.90
N ASP A 68 7.62 1.40 14.31
CA ASP A 68 7.74 -0.04 14.51
C ASP A 68 6.99 -0.51 15.76
N GLU A 69 6.97 0.32 16.81
CA GLU A 69 6.31 -0.02 18.08
C GLU A 69 4.80 -0.10 17.93
N THR A 70 4.22 0.83 17.15
CA THR A 70 2.77 0.84 16.86
C THR A 70 2.41 0.12 15.57
N ARG A 71 3.37 -0.45 14.84
CA ARG A 71 3.22 -1.12 13.53
C ARG A 71 2.43 -0.26 12.55
N ALA A 72 2.87 0.98 12.38
CA ALA A 72 2.21 1.96 11.54
C ALA A 72 3.19 2.62 10.57
N PHE A 73 2.73 2.86 9.34
CA PHE A 73 3.46 3.73 8.41
C PHE A 73 2.50 4.52 7.53
N SER A 74 3.00 5.64 7.00
CA SER A 74 2.26 6.50 6.08
C SER A 74 3.21 6.96 4.97
N TYR A 75 2.69 7.05 3.76
CA TYR A 75 3.43 7.51 2.59
C TYR A 75 2.54 8.36 1.69
N LYS A 76 3.17 9.14 0.81
CA LYS A 76 2.50 9.96 -0.21
C LYS A 76 3.00 9.59 -1.59
N ILE A 77 2.11 9.61 -2.57
CA ILE A 77 2.54 9.67 -3.98
C ILE A 77 3.01 11.11 -4.23
N ILE A 78 4.24 11.26 -4.69
CA ILE A 78 4.86 12.55 -4.98
C ILE A 78 5.07 12.79 -6.48
N ASP A 79 5.06 11.73 -7.29
CA ASP A 79 5.13 11.82 -8.75
C ASP A 79 4.55 10.56 -9.42
N LEU A 80 4.07 10.72 -10.65
CA LEU A 80 3.56 9.65 -11.51
C LEU A 80 4.20 9.81 -12.89
N ILE A 81 4.98 8.82 -13.32
CA ILE A 81 5.71 8.84 -14.59
C ILE A 81 5.11 7.79 -15.50
N ASP A 82 4.45 8.23 -16.58
CA ASP A 82 3.73 7.37 -17.53
C ASP A 82 2.76 6.38 -16.85
N CYS A 83 2.19 6.77 -15.71
CA CYS A 83 1.31 5.93 -14.90
C CYS A 83 -0.11 6.52 -14.88
N PRO A 84 -1.16 5.74 -15.22
CA PRO A 84 -2.52 6.26 -15.39
C PRO A 84 -3.33 6.37 -14.07
N LEU A 85 -2.68 6.32 -12.90
CA LEU A 85 -3.35 6.36 -11.60
C LEU A 85 -4.12 7.68 -11.40
N PRO A 86 -5.45 7.67 -11.20
CA PRO A 86 -6.26 8.88 -11.11
C PRO A 86 -6.30 9.48 -9.68
N LEU A 87 -5.28 9.21 -8.85
CA LEU A 87 -5.26 9.50 -7.41
C LEU A 87 -4.22 10.59 -7.09
N HIS A 88 -4.60 11.86 -7.19
CA HIS A 88 -3.70 12.99 -6.91
C HIS A 88 -3.75 13.38 -5.43
N ASN A 89 -2.73 14.12 -4.97
CA ASN A 89 -2.57 14.51 -3.55
C ASN A 89 -2.72 13.33 -2.59
N TYR A 90 -2.31 12.14 -3.05
CA TYR A 90 -2.56 10.89 -2.37
C TYR A 90 -1.71 10.75 -1.11
N ARG A 91 -2.32 10.24 -0.04
CA ARG A 91 -1.63 9.75 1.15
C ARG A 91 -2.28 8.48 1.66
N ALA A 92 -1.44 7.49 1.99
CA ALA A 92 -1.86 6.26 2.64
C ALA A 92 -1.56 6.29 4.15
N TYR A 93 -2.34 5.50 4.88
CA TYR A 93 -2.14 5.21 6.30
C TYR A 93 -2.33 3.71 6.51
N VAL A 94 -1.26 3.03 6.92
CA VAL A 94 -1.22 1.58 7.13
C VAL A 94 -0.95 1.29 8.60
N ASN A 95 -1.70 0.34 9.16
CA ASN A 95 -1.50 -0.09 10.55
C ASN A 95 -1.86 -1.57 10.74
N VAL A 96 -1.10 -2.28 11.56
CA VAL A 96 -1.36 -3.67 11.94
C VAL A 96 -1.69 -3.78 13.43
N VAL A 97 -2.92 -4.20 13.72
CA VAL A 97 -3.47 -4.30 15.08
C VAL A 97 -3.57 -5.77 15.47
N GLU A 98 -3.12 -6.10 16.68
CA GLU A 98 -3.37 -7.42 17.28
C GLU A 98 -4.84 -7.57 17.63
N THR A 99 -5.47 -8.68 17.22
CA THR A 99 -6.86 -9.02 17.59
C THR A 99 -6.93 -10.26 18.48
N GLY A 100 -5.80 -10.94 18.69
CA GLY A 100 -5.61 -12.14 19.49
C GLY A 100 -4.12 -12.54 19.47
N SER A 101 -3.77 -13.70 20.05
CA SER A 101 -2.37 -14.17 20.06
C SER A 101 -1.83 -14.46 18.65
N ASP A 102 -2.69 -15.05 17.81
CA ASP A 102 -2.36 -15.50 16.44
C ASP A 102 -3.38 -14.96 15.43
N THR A 103 -3.95 -13.80 15.71
CA THR A 103 -4.84 -13.10 14.80
C THR A 103 -4.53 -11.61 14.80
N CYS A 104 -4.62 -10.99 13.64
CA CYS A 104 -4.43 -9.56 13.50
C CYS A 104 -5.39 -8.95 12.48
N ARG A 105 -5.49 -7.63 12.52
CA ARG A 105 -6.19 -6.81 11.55
C ARG A 105 -5.23 -5.83 10.91
N VAL A 106 -5.19 -5.81 9.58
CA VAL A 106 -4.47 -4.79 8.83
C VAL A 106 -5.47 -3.73 8.36
N HIS A 107 -5.15 -2.48 8.60
CA HIS A 107 -5.84 -1.33 8.04
C HIS A 107 -5.02 -0.74 6.91
N TRP A 108 -5.65 -0.50 5.77
CA TRP A 108 -5.08 0.26 4.66
C TRP A 108 -6.07 1.33 4.24
N ASN A 109 -5.75 2.57 4.58
CA ASN A 109 -6.60 3.71 4.35
C ASN A 109 -5.88 4.69 3.43
N GLY A 110 -6.63 5.53 2.73
CA GLY A 110 -6.03 6.65 2.02
C GLY A 110 -6.96 7.82 1.81
N GLU A 111 -6.34 8.96 1.53
CA GLU A 111 -6.96 10.22 1.15
C GLU A 111 -6.38 10.66 -0.20
N PHE A 112 -7.22 11.17 -1.11
CA PHE A 112 -6.79 11.62 -2.43
C PHE A 112 -7.82 12.53 -3.11
N ASP A 113 -7.42 13.14 -4.21
CA ASP A 113 -8.27 13.89 -5.12
C ASP A 113 -8.40 13.14 -6.46
N PRO A 114 -9.61 12.69 -6.85
CA PRO A 114 -9.85 12.08 -8.16
C PRO A 114 -9.54 13.04 -9.30
N VAL A 115 -8.85 12.55 -10.34
CA VAL A 115 -8.56 13.30 -11.56
C VAL A 115 -9.00 12.50 -12.78
N GLY A 116 -9.80 13.12 -13.66
CA GLY A 116 -10.23 12.51 -14.93
C GLY A 116 -11.27 11.39 -14.82
N VAL A 117 -11.71 11.05 -13.60
CA VAL A 117 -12.68 9.99 -13.30
C VAL A 117 -13.69 10.47 -12.26
N THR A 118 -14.78 9.72 -12.09
CA THR A 118 -15.73 9.93 -10.99
C THR A 118 -15.12 9.58 -9.64
N LYS A 119 -15.75 10.06 -8.56
CA LYS A 119 -15.36 9.69 -7.21
C LYS A 119 -15.43 8.18 -7.01
N GLU A 120 -16.49 7.55 -7.50
CA GLU A 120 -16.78 6.13 -7.32
C GLU A 120 -15.73 5.26 -8.04
N GLU A 121 -15.33 5.63 -9.25
CA GLU A 121 -14.25 4.96 -9.98
C GLU A 121 -12.90 5.10 -9.25
N ALA A 122 -12.57 6.29 -8.74
CA ALA A 122 -11.33 6.50 -7.99
C ALA A 122 -11.30 5.72 -6.67
N VAL A 123 -12.44 5.62 -5.96
CA VAL A 123 -12.59 4.77 -4.77
C VAL A 123 -12.35 3.31 -5.14
N ALA A 124 -12.97 2.82 -6.21
CA ALA A 124 -12.79 1.44 -6.65
C ALA A 124 -11.34 1.11 -7.02
N VAL A 125 -10.61 2.05 -7.65
CA VAL A 125 -9.17 1.89 -7.91
C VAL A 125 -8.39 1.77 -6.60
N ALA A 126 -8.62 2.66 -5.64
CA ALA A 126 -7.93 2.63 -4.34
C ALA A 126 -8.22 1.33 -3.56
N GLU A 127 -9.48 0.91 -3.51
CA GLU A 127 -9.89 -0.36 -2.88
C GLU A 127 -9.25 -1.57 -3.56
N GLY A 128 -9.14 -1.57 -4.90
CA GLY A 128 -8.46 -2.62 -5.66
C GLY A 128 -6.97 -2.74 -5.31
N ILE A 129 -6.28 -1.61 -5.13
CA ILE A 129 -4.86 -1.60 -4.71
C ILE A 129 -4.73 -2.17 -3.29
N TYR A 130 -5.61 -1.78 -2.36
CA TYR A 130 -5.58 -2.29 -0.99
C TYR A 130 -5.92 -3.78 -0.93
N GLN A 131 -6.86 -4.23 -1.75
CA GLN A 131 -7.19 -5.64 -1.90
C GLN A 131 -5.98 -6.44 -2.41
N GLY A 132 -5.26 -5.92 -3.41
CA GLY A 132 -4.02 -6.53 -3.90
C GLY A 132 -2.95 -6.67 -2.81
N CYS A 133 -2.86 -5.70 -1.89
CA CYS A 133 -1.99 -5.82 -0.72
C CYS A 133 -2.42 -6.95 0.22
N TYR A 134 -3.71 -7.05 0.52
CA TYR A 134 -4.23 -8.11 1.41
C TYR A 134 -4.07 -9.50 0.80
N ASP A 135 -4.37 -9.66 -0.48
CA ASP A 135 -4.19 -10.93 -1.19
C ASP A 135 -2.71 -11.32 -1.28
N GLY A 136 -1.84 -10.33 -1.47
CA GLY A 136 -0.40 -10.50 -1.38
C GLY A 136 0.05 -11.09 -0.04
N ILE A 137 -0.40 -10.50 1.06
CA ILE A 137 -0.09 -11.00 2.42
C ILE A 137 -0.55 -12.45 2.58
N ARG A 138 -1.80 -12.77 2.18
CA ARG A 138 -2.32 -14.15 2.24
C ARG A 138 -1.45 -15.12 1.45
N ASN A 139 -1.13 -14.76 0.22
CA ASN A 139 -0.36 -15.63 -0.68
C ASN A 139 1.06 -15.86 -0.17
N THR A 140 1.74 -14.81 0.31
CA THR A 140 3.12 -14.90 0.79
C THR A 140 3.21 -15.66 2.10
N LEU A 141 2.27 -15.44 3.04
CA LEU A 141 2.25 -16.13 4.33
C LEU A 141 1.53 -17.49 4.30
N LYS A 142 0.83 -17.82 3.21
CA LYS A 142 0.06 -19.06 3.01
C LYS A 142 -1.05 -19.25 4.04
N ILE A 143 -1.83 -18.20 4.29
CA ILE A 143 -2.92 -18.12 5.28
C ILE A 143 -4.27 -17.75 4.66
#